data_AF-A0A1X0I2M1-F1
#
_entry.id   AF-A0A1X0I2M1-F1
#
_cell.length_a   1.000
_cell.length_b   1.000
_cell.length_c   1.000
_cell.angle_alpha   90.00
_cell.angle_beta   90.00
_cell.angle_gamma   90.00
#
_symmetry.space_group_name_H-M   'P 1'
#
loop_
_entity.id
_entity.type
_entity.pdbx_description
1 polymer ?
#
loop_
_entity_poly.entity_id
_entity_poly.type
_entity_poly.pdbx_seq_one_letter_code
_entity_poly.pdbx_strand_id
1 'polypeptide(L)' 'MAIQDWGDAPEIHPSKIRVGDIIGTLRPTALRYTVKMISGPQTTPRRWTFFGRDDHGKQYTGTFGDDELVRRYAKS' A
#
# COMPACT_ATOMS: atom_id res chain seq x y z
N MET A 1 8.01 -13.45 13.41
CA MET A 1 8.83 -12.26 13.18
C MET A 1 7.92 -11.04 13.19
N ALA A 2 8.39 -9.95 13.80
CA ALA A 2 7.57 -8.84 14.29
C ALA A 2 6.69 -8.22 13.19
N ILE A 3 5.39 -8.18 13.46
CA ILE A 3 4.45 -7.30 12.76
C ILE A 3 4.97 -5.89 13.03
N GLN A 4 5.55 -5.21 12.03
CA GLN A 4 5.97 -3.81 12.21
C GLN A 4 4.77 -3.00 12.69
N ASP A 5 4.90 -2.30 13.80
CA ASP A 5 3.87 -1.38 14.27
C ASP A 5 3.67 -0.27 13.24
N TRP A 6 2.46 0.33 13.22
CA TRP A 6 2.10 1.32 12.20
C TRP A 6 3.14 2.44 12.12
N GLY A 7 3.70 2.87 13.26
CA GLY A 7 4.71 3.93 13.35
C GLY A 7 6.08 3.58 12.78
N ASP A 8 6.48 2.30 12.84
CA ASP A 8 7.81 1.82 12.43
C ASP A 8 7.92 1.53 10.92
N ALA A 9 6.79 1.45 10.22
CA ALA A 9 6.78 1.18 8.79
C ALA A 9 7.26 2.40 7.98
N PRO A 10 8.25 2.26 7.07
CA PRO A 10 8.74 3.35 6.25
C PRO A 10 7.63 3.89 5.33
N GLU A 11 7.57 5.22 5.27
CA GLU A 11 6.74 5.96 4.33
C GLU A 11 7.49 6.03 2.99
N ILE A 12 6.87 5.50 1.94
CA ILE A 12 7.46 5.48 0.61
C ILE A 12 6.47 6.00 -0.42
N HIS A 13 7.03 6.55 -1.49
CA HIS A 13 6.24 7.02 -2.61
C HIS A 13 5.54 5.85 -3.33
N PRO A 14 4.27 5.98 -3.75
CA PRO A 14 3.50 4.95 -4.45
C PRO A 14 4.22 4.32 -5.65
N SER A 15 5.02 5.10 -6.38
CA SER A 15 5.81 4.60 -7.53
C SER A 15 6.88 3.55 -7.16
N LYS A 16 7.22 3.39 -5.88
CA LYS A 16 8.20 2.41 -5.40
C LYS A 16 7.55 1.08 -4.99
N ILE A 17 6.21 1.03 -4.93
CA ILE A 17 5.43 -0.15 -4.55
C ILE A 17 5.46 -1.20 -5.66
N ARG A 18 5.55 -2.47 -5.27
CA ARG A 18 5.56 -3.61 -6.17
C ARG A 18 4.47 -4.60 -5.80
N VAL A 19 4.07 -5.43 -6.77
CA VAL A 19 3.20 -6.57 -6.50
C VAL A 19 3.90 -7.51 -5.51
N GLY A 20 3.18 -7.92 -4.48
CA GLY A 20 3.67 -8.71 -3.36
C GLY A 20 4.06 -7.91 -2.12
N ASP A 21 4.16 -6.58 -2.22
CA ASP A 21 4.40 -5.72 -1.05
C ASP A 21 3.17 -5.69 -0.14
N ILE A 22 3.40 -5.60 1.16
CA ILE A 22 2.35 -5.34 2.15
C ILE A 22 2.34 -3.84 2.38
N ILE A 23 1.20 -3.20 2.12
CA ILE A 23 1.07 -1.75 2.22
C ILE A 23 -0.11 -1.39 3.13
N GLY A 24 -0.02 -0.22 3.74
CA GLY A 24 -1.11 0.35 4.53
C GLY A 24 -1.24 1.85 4.29
N THR A 25 -2.34 2.41 4.79
CA THR A 25 -2.63 3.84 4.65
C THR A 25 -1.83 4.67 5.66
N LEU A 26 -1.59 5.95 5.35
CA LEU A 26 -1.06 6.93 6.32
C LEU A 26 -2.05 7.25 7.45
N ARG A 27 -3.31 6.83 7.34
CA ARG A 27 -4.23 6.91 8.47
C ARG A 27 -3.80 5.87 9.50
N PRO A 28 -3.92 6.14 10.81
CA PRO A 28 -3.63 5.20 11.89
C PRO A 28 -4.71 4.10 11.95
N THR A 29 -4.91 3.42 10.82
CA THR A 29 -5.74 2.25 10.71
C THR A 29 -4.82 1.03 10.70
N ALA A 30 -5.26 -0.04 11.34
CA ALA A 30 -4.57 -1.33 11.25
C ALA A 30 -4.71 -1.99 9.86
N LEU A 31 -5.23 -1.25 8.86
CA LEU A 31 -5.55 -1.80 7.55
C LEU A 31 -4.28 -1.99 6.73
N ARG A 32 -3.95 -3.25 6.49
CA ARG A 32 -2.80 -3.69 5.70
C ARG A 32 -3.28 -4.70 4.69
N TYR A 33 -2.77 -4.62 3.48
CA TYR A 33 -3.07 -5.60 2.45
C TYR A 33 -1.85 -5.88 1.58
N THR A 34 -1.77 -7.11 1.11
CA THR A 34 -0.76 -7.51 0.13
C THR A 34 -1.19 -7.03 -1.24
N VAL A 35 -0.38 -6.21 -1.89
CA VAL A 35 -0.59 -5.74 -3.26
C VAL A 35 -0.57 -6.93 -4.21
N LYS A 36 -1.65 -7.13 -4.96
CA LYS A 36 -1.78 -8.16 -5.99
C LYS A 36 -1.72 -7.57 -7.39
N MET A 37 -2.15 -6.32 -7.54
CA MET A 37 -2.16 -5.63 -8.83
C MET A 37 -1.95 -4.14 -8.62
N ILE A 38 -1.24 -3.52 -9.56
CA ILE A 38 -1.00 -2.08 -9.61
C ILE A 38 -1.55 -1.60 -10.94
N SER A 39 -2.56 -0.75 -10.92
CA SER A 39 -2.94 -0.01 -12.13
C SER A 39 -1.88 1.06 -12.36
N GLY A 40 -1.33 1.09 -13.58
CA GLY A 40 -0.40 2.13 -14.00
C GLY A 40 -1.03 3.52 -13.90
N PRO A 41 -0.20 4.58 -13.84
CA PRO A 41 -0.69 5.93 -13.64
C PRO A 41 -1.67 6.33 -14.76
N GLN A 42 -2.94 6.53 -14.41
CA GLN A 42 -3.87 7.19 -15.32
C GLN A 42 -3.43 8.64 -15.49
N THR A 43 -3.44 9.10 -16.75
CA THR A 43 -2.94 10.40 -17.19
C THR A 43 -3.62 11.53 -16.43
N THR A 44 -2.77 12.35 -15.78
CA THR A 44 -2.98 13.66 -15.16
C THR A 44 -4.34 13.89 -14.46
N PRO A 45 -4.39 13.91 -13.11
CA PRO A 45 -3.26 13.80 -12.17
C PRO A 45 -2.75 12.36 -12.05
N ARG A 46 -1.42 12.21 -11.91
CA ARG A 46 -0.76 10.91 -11.81
C ARG A 46 -1.22 10.20 -10.53
N ARG A 47 -2.04 9.16 -10.68
CA ARG A 47 -2.61 8.39 -9.57
C ARG A 47 -2.24 6.92 -9.67
N TRP A 48 -1.88 6.33 -8.55
CA TRP A 48 -1.56 4.93 -8.40
C TRP A 48 -2.70 4.22 -7.71
N THR A 49 -3.31 3.25 -8.38
CA THR A 49 -4.34 2.40 -7.77
C THR A 49 -3.74 1.03 -7.49
N PHE A 50 -3.72 0.68 -6.20
CA PHE A 50 -3.29 -0.63 -5.71
C PHE A 50 -4.50 -1.47 -5.39
N PHE A 51 -4.51 -2.68 -5.91
CA PHE A 51 -5.48 -3.70 -5.54
C PHE A 51 -4.73 -4.77 -4.77
N GLY A 52 -5.26 -5.12 -3.61
CA GLY A 52 -4.65 -6.10 -2.74
C GLY A 52 -5.66 -6.90 -1.96
N ARG A 53 -5.12 -7.81 -1.16
CA ARG A 53 -5.90 -8.71 -0.32
C ARG A 53 -5.30 -8.75 1.07
N ASP A 54 -6.15 -8.75 2.09
CA ASP A 54 -5.72 -9.04 3.46
C ASP A 54 -5.63 -10.56 3.69
N ASP A 55 -5.22 -10.93 4.89
CA ASP A 55 -5.13 -12.31 5.37
C ASP A 55 -6.51 -12.99 5.49
N HIS A 56 -7.59 -12.22 5.60
CA HIS A 56 -8.97 -12.73 5.64
C HIS A 56 -9.56 -12.94 4.23
N GLY A 57 -8.79 -12.70 3.17
CA GLY A 57 -9.24 -12.87 1.79
C GLY A 57 -10.11 -11.72 1.27
N LYS A 58 -10.28 -10.64 2.03
CA LYS A 58 -11.01 -9.43 1.64
C LYS A 58 -10.16 -8.61 0.68
N GLN A 59 -10.80 -8.15 -0.39
CA GLN A 59 -10.16 -7.31 -1.38
C GLN A 59 -10.17 -5.85 -0.93
N TYR A 60 -9.05 -5.19 -1.17
CA TYR A 60 -8.86 -3.77 -0.88
C TYR A 60 -8.37 -3.05 -2.11
N THR A 61 -8.87 -1.84 -2.28
CA THR A 61 -8.45 -0.92 -3.34
C THR A 61 -8.05 0.39 -2.68
N GLY A 62 -6.80 0.81 -2.90
CA GLY A 62 -6.30 2.11 -2.47
C GLY A 62 -5.83 2.92 -3.66
N THR A 63 -6.30 4.16 -3.77
CA THR A 63 -5.86 5.10 -4.80
C THR A 63 -5.09 6.22 -4.13
N PHE A 64 -3.89 6.50 -4.63
CA PHE A 64 -2.98 7.50 -4.09
C PHE A 64 -2.49 8.43 -5.20
N GLY A 65 -2.41 9.72 -4.92
CA GLY A 65 -1.75 10.71 -5.76
C GLY A 65 -0.23 10.55 -5.79
N ASP A 66 0.42 11.34 -6.64
CA ASP A 66 1.88 11.44 -6.69
C ASP A 66 2.43 12.12 -5.43
N ASP A 67 1.74 13.14 -4.91
CA ASP A 67 2.14 13.83 -3.68
C ASP A 67 1.78 13.06 -2.39
N GLU A 68 1.15 11.89 -2.51
CA GLU A 68 0.78 11.06 -1.36
C GLU A 68 1.86 10.00 -1.05
N LEU A 69 1.95 9.62 0.22
CA LEU A 69 2.85 8.56 0.68
C LEU A 69 2.03 7.34 1.13
N VAL A 70 2.68 6.18 1.13
CA VAL A 70 2.12 4.92 1.64
C VAL A 70 3.10 4.26 2.58
N ARG A 71 2.62 3.53 3.58
CA ARG A 71 3.48 2.75 4.48
C ARG A 71 3.70 1.37 3.91
N ARG A 72 4.96 0.97 3.74
CA ARG A 72 5.34 -0.39 3.31
C ARG A 72 5.82 -1.19 4.51
N TYR A 73 5.20 -2.34 4.73
CA TYR A 73 5.54 -3.25 5.80
C TYR A 73 6.45 -4.36 5.27
N ALA A 74 7.40 -4.80 6.10
CA ALA A 74 8.17 -6.00 5.80
C ALA A 74 7.25 -7.24 5.83
N LYS A 75 7.49 -8.15 4.91
CA LYS A 75 6.84 -9.46 4.90
C LYS A 75 7.51 -10.32 5.98
N SER A 76 6.75 -10.68 7.02
CA SER A 76 7.18 -11.61 8.07
C SER A 76 7.30 -13.05 7.57
#